data_AF-A0A7I8CMU9-F1
#
_entry.id   AF-A0A7I8CMU9-F1
#
_cell.length_a   1.000
_cell.length_b   1.000
_cell.length_c   1.000
_cell.angle_alpha   90.00
_cell.angle_beta   90.00
_cell.angle_gamma   90.00
#
_symmetry.space_group_name_H-M   'P 1'
#
loop_
_entity.id
_entity.type
_entity.pdbx_description
1 polymer ?
#
loop_
_entity_poly.entity_id
_entity_poly.type
_entity_poly.pdbx_seq_one_letter_code
_entity_poly.pdbx_strand_id
1 'polypeptide(L)'
;MVTRHVAQMQDVLKRNVLIENVSSHVRFRQDEMTESDFLRELVRRTGCAILLDVNNLHVNLCNHGEDAFDALERIPPDAVAEIHLGGHLATEHFVVDHHGDRISADVWQLYGYAVELFGSVSTLIEWDTDVPPIRVLLDEASTARRVAEAFDRGGSDGQNS
;
A
#
# COMPACT_ATOMS: atom_id res chain seq x y z
N MET A 1 -8.10 12.20 17.64
CA MET A 1 -9.39 12.43 16.94
C MET A 1 -9.70 11.32 15.96
N VAL A 2 -8.77 10.92 15.07
CA VAL A 2 -8.98 9.83 14.09
C VAL A 2 -9.34 8.49 14.73
N THR A 3 -8.59 8.04 15.75
CA THR A 3 -8.86 6.76 16.46
C THR A 3 -10.29 6.65 16.98
N ARG A 4 -10.86 7.76 17.48
CA ARG A 4 -12.25 7.81 17.96
C ARG A 4 -13.25 7.62 16.81
N HIS A 5 -13.00 8.24 15.65
CA HIS A 5 -13.88 8.11 14.49
C HIS A 5 -13.80 6.70 13.87
N VAL A 6 -12.60 6.11 13.81
CA VAL A 6 -12.43 4.72 13.37
C VAL A 6 -13.17 3.77 14.31
N ALA A 7 -12.98 3.90 15.62
CA ALA A 7 -13.70 3.09 16.61
C ALA A 7 -15.22 3.26 16.48
N GLN A 8 -15.71 4.49 16.38
CA GLN A 8 -17.13 4.78 16.18
C GLN A 8 -17.67 4.16 14.87
N MET A 9 -16.92 4.24 13.77
CA MET A 9 -17.31 3.65 12.50
C MET A 9 -17.40 2.13 12.59
N GLN A 10 -16.42 1.46 13.21
CA GLN A 10 -16.47 0.01 13.46
C GLN A 10 -17.64 -0.38 14.37
N ASP A 11 -17.91 0.42 15.41
CA ASP A 11 -19.03 0.20 16.31
C ASP A 11 -20.39 0.30 15.62
N VAL A 12 -20.51 1.19 14.62
CA VAL A 12 -21.74 1.33 13.82
C VAL A 12 -21.84 0.23 12.77
N LEU A 13 -20.78 -0.02 12.01
CA LEU A 13 -20.77 -0.99 10.92
C LEU A 13 -20.73 -2.44 11.41
N LYS A 14 -20.30 -2.68 12.66
CA LYS A 14 -20.04 -4.01 13.24
C LYS A 14 -19.08 -4.85 12.39
N ARG A 15 -18.08 -4.19 11.80
CA ARG A 15 -17.05 -4.77 10.95
C ARG A 15 -15.69 -4.18 11.29
N ASN A 16 -14.65 -4.97 11.05
CA ASN A 16 -13.29 -4.43 11.03
C ASN A 16 -13.12 -3.63 9.74
N VAL A 17 -12.67 -2.39 9.84
CA VAL A 17 -12.47 -1.53 8.67
C VAL A 17 -11.01 -1.55 8.26
N LEU A 18 -10.73 -1.28 6.99
CA LEU A 18 -9.40 -1.04 6.48
C LEU A 18 -9.18 0.45 6.37
N ILE A 19 -8.01 0.92 6.81
CA ILE A 19 -7.56 2.30 6.65
C ILE A 19 -6.37 2.30 5.71
N GLU A 20 -6.40 3.19 4.74
CA GLU A 20 -5.39 3.32 3.71
C GLU A 20 -4.28 4.31 4.09
N ASN A 21 -3.04 4.01 3.68
CA ASN A 21 -1.95 4.98 3.70
C ASN A 21 -2.07 5.96 2.53
N VAL A 22 -1.99 7.25 2.82
CA VAL A 22 -2.17 8.30 1.81
C VAL A 22 -0.84 8.85 1.30
N SER A 23 -0.79 9.24 0.03
CA SER A 23 0.22 10.18 -0.44
C SER A 23 -0.18 11.61 -0.04
N SER A 24 0.81 12.45 0.28
CA SER A 24 0.54 13.84 0.63
C SER A 24 1.28 14.80 -0.30
N HIS A 25 0.62 15.87 -0.75
CA HIS A 25 1.28 16.92 -1.55
C HIS A 25 1.96 17.99 -0.69
N VAL A 26 1.56 18.10 0.58
CA VAL A 26 2.09 19.08 1.54
C VAL A 26 2.14 18.43 2.91
N ARG A 27 3.35 18.24 3.45
CA ARG A 27 3.57 17.92 4.87
C ARG A 27 3.76 19.20 5.66
N PHE A 28 3.16 19.28 6.84
CA PHE A 28 3.40 20.40 7.74
C PHE A 28 4.68 20.10 8.53
N ARG A 29 5.58 21.08 8.66
CA ARG A 29 6.86 20.96 9.41
C ARG A 29 6.72 20.57 10.89
N GLN A 30 5.50 20.40 11.40
CA GLN A 30 5.18 20.05 12.78
C GLN A 30 4.74 18.60 12.94
N ASP A 31 4.88 17.76 11.90
CA ASP A 31 4.53 16.35 11.98
C ASP A 31 5.50 15.64 12.95
N GLU A 32 5.00 15.30 14.15
CA GLU A 32 5.76 14.61 15.21
C GLU A 32 5.96 13.11 14.93
N MET A 33 5.29 12.58 13.90
CA MET A 33 5.26 11.15 13.57
C MET A 33 5.20 10.95 12.05
N THR A 34 5.84 9.88 11.56
CA THR A 34 5.70 9.43 10.16
C THR A 34 4.31 8.84 9.91
N GLU A 35 3.89 8.75 8.64
CA GLU A 35 2.61 8.11 8.26
C GLU A 35 2.55 6.65 8.74
N SER A 36 3.62 5.87 8.54
CA SER A 36 3.69 4.48 9.01
C SER A 36 3.60 4.37 10.53
N ASP A 37 4.24 5.28 11.28
CA ASP A 37 4.12 5.31 12.74
C ASP A 37 2.69 5.67 13.19
N PHE A 38 2.02 6.56 12.46
CA PHE A 38 0.62 6.91 12.69
C PHE A 38 -0.31 5.70 12.44
N LEU A 39 -0.16 5.00 11.32
CA LEU A 39 -0.95 3.82 10.99
C LEU A 39 -0.73 2.69 12.00
N ARG A 40 0.52 2.41 12.37
CA ARG A 40 0.85 1.44 13.43
C ARG A 40 0.10 1.75 14.72
N GLU A 41 0.11 3.02 15.14
CA GLU A 41 -0.58 3.43 16.37
C GLU A 41 -2.11 3.40 16.23
N LEU A 42 -2.64 3.69 15.03
CA LEU A 42 -4.07 3.60 14.73
C LEU A 42 -4.56 2.16 14.81
N VAL A 43 -3.86 1.22 14.17
CA VAL A 43 -4.09 -0.23 14.28
C VAL A 43 -4.05 -0.65 15.74
N ARG A 44 -2.98 -0.29 16.46
CA ARG A 44 -2.82 -0.68 17.88
C ARG A 44 -3.97 -0.21 18.77
N ARG A 45 -4.51 1.00 18.52
CA ARG A 45 -5.57 1.60 19.34
C ARG A 45 -6.98 1.18 18.97
N THR A 46 -7.21 0.79 17.71
CA THR A 46 -8.57 0.59 17.19
C THR A 46 -8.83 -0.83 16.70
N GLY A 47 -7.78 -1.61 16.46
CA GLY A 47 -7.86 -2.93 15.86
C GLY A 47 -8.20 -2.93 14.37
N CYS A 48 -8.26 -1.75 13.72
CA CYS A 48 -8.49 -1.67 12.28
C CYS A 48 -7.39 -2.41 11.50
N ALA A 49 -7.73 -2.87 10.31
CA ALA A 49 -6.74 -3.38 9.36
C ALA A 49 -6.23 -2.24 8.46
N ILE A 50 -5.25 -2.55 7.64
CA ILE A 50 -4.62 -1.65 6.67
C ILE A 50 -4.94 -2.13 5.26
N LEU A 51 -5.35 -1.18 4.43
CA LEU A 51 -5.28 -1.29 2.98
C LEU A 51 -3.97 -0.58 2.59
N LEU A 52 -3.01 -1.34 2.08
CA LEU A 52 -1.68 -0.82 1.79
C LEU A 52 -1.60 -0.41 0.32
N ASP A 53 -1.63 0.88 0.05
CA ASP A 53 -1.31 1.41 -1.27
C ASP A 53 0.21 1.60 -1.40
N VAL A 54 0.82 0.76 -2.23
CA VAL A 54 2.27 0.80 -2.50
C VAL A 54 2.65 2.00 -3.35
N ASN A 55 1.77 2.45 -4.25
CA ASN A 55 2.00 3.63 -5.06
C ASN A 55 2.12 4.86 -4.16
N ASN A 56 1.26 4.99 -3.15
CA ASN A 56 1.33 6.10 -2.19
C ASN A 56 2.65 6.16 -1.41
N LEU A 57 3.27 5.02 -1.09
CA LEU A 57 4.61 4.98 -0.49
C LEU A 57 5.68 5.50 -1.46
N HIS A 58 5.62 5.09 -2.72
CA HIS A 58 6.55 5.58 -3.75
C HIS A 58 6.40 7.09 -4.00
N VAL A 59 5.16 7.58 -4.08
CA VAL A 59 4.89 9.01 -4.23
C VAL A 59 5.43 9.82 -3.04
N ASN A 60 5.27 9.31 -1.81
CA ASN A 60 5.83 9.95 -0.62
C ASN A 60 7.37 9.93 -0.61
N LEU A 61 8.01 8.85 -1.08
CA LEU A 61 9.46 8.81 -1.28
C LEU A 61 9.92 9.90 -2.24
N CYS A 62 9.30 10.01 -3.41
CA CYS A 62 9.69 10.98 -4.42
C CYS A 62 9.48 12.43 -3.95
N ASN A 63 8.39 12.70 -3.23
CA ASN A 63 8.02 14.06 -2.85
C ASN A 63 8.67 14.53 -1.54
N HIS A 64 8.89 13.63 -0.58
CA HIS A 64 9.33 13.98 0.78
C HIS A 64 10.63 13.29 1.21
N GLY A 65 11.13 12.34 0.43
CA GLY A 65 12.34 11.57 0.77
C GLY A 65 12.12 10.52 1.86
N GLU A 66 10.87 10.14 2.12
CA GLU A 66 10.54 9.06 3.06
C GLU A 66 10.89 7.70 2.45
N ASP A 67 11.79 6.94 3.08
CA ASP A 67 12.18 5.63 2.57
C ASP A 67 10.97 4.67 2.59
N ALA A 68 10.54 4.24 1.41
CA ALA A 68 9.36 3.39 1.24
C ALA A 68 9.58 1.97 1.78
N PHE A 69 10.82 1.45 1.79
CA PHE A 69 11.13 0.14 2.36
C PHE A 69 11.09 0.22 3.90
N ASP A 70 11.69 1.25 4.49
CA ASP A 70 11.59 1.52 5.93
C ASP A 70 10.13 1.73 6.36
N ALA A 71 9.32 2.37 5.51
CA ALA A 71 7.90 2.58 5.76
C ALA A 71 7.12 1.26 5.81
N LEU A 72 7.46 0.30 4.95
CA LEU A 72 6.87 -1.05 4.93
C LEU A 72 7.26 -1.84 6.19
N GLU A 73 8.53 -1.82 6.59
CA GLU A 73 8.99 -2.54 7.80
C GLU A 73 8.32 -2.06 9.10
N ARG A 74 7.82 -0.81 9.12
CA ARG A 74 7.13 -0.23 10.29
C ARG A 74 5.68 -0.68 10.42
N ILE A 75 5.09 -1.23 9.37
CA ILE A 75 3.69 -1.68 9.36
C ILE A 75 3.60 -3.04 10.07
N PRO A 76 2.64 -3.25 10.99
CA PRO A 76 2.45 -4.55 11.62
C PRO A 76 2.12 -5.62 10.57
N PRO A 77 2.85 -6.75 10.52
CA PRO A 77 2.67 -7.74 9.45
C PRO A 77 1.25 -8.28 9.33
N ASP A 78 0.61 -8.54 10.47
CA ASP A 78 -0.76 -9.10 10.53
C ASP A 78 -1.87 -8.05 10.31
N ALA A 79 -1.52 -6.79 10.08
CA ALA A 79 -2.50 -5.71 9.92
C ALA A 79 -2.88 -5.46 8.46
N VAL A 80 -2.04 -5.85 7.49
CA VAL A 80 -2.32 -5.63 6.06
C VAL A 80 -3.32 -6.66 5.57
N ALA A 81 -4.52 -6.21 5.19
CA ALA A 81 -5.61 -7.07 4.74
C ALA A 81 -5.87 -6.96 3.23
N GLU A 82 -5.40 -5.89 2.60
CA GLU A 82 -5.48 -5.67 1.16
C GLU A 82 -4.28 -4.82 0.71
N ILE A 83 -3.79 -5.04 -0.51
CA ILE A 83 -2.73 -4.24 -1.14
C ILE A 83 -3.29 -3.61 -2.40
N HIS A 84 -3.04 -2.32 -2.59
CA HIS A 84 -3.38 -1.57 -3.78
C HIS A 84 -2.12 -1.24 -4.58
N LEU A 85 -2.23 -1.35 -5.90
CA LEU A 85 -1.18 -1.04 -6.85
C LEU A 85 -1.74 -0.14 -7.96
N GLY A 86 -1.13 1.03 -8.14
CA GLY A 86 -1.48 1.95 -9.20
C GLY A 86 -0.24 2.60 -9.81
N GLY A 87 -0.43 3.32 -10.91
CA GLY A 87 0.58 4.19 -11.50
C GLY A 87 0.46 5.64 -11.04
N HIS A 88 1.47 6.44 -11.33
CA HIS A 88 1.52 7.85 -10.95
C HIS A 88 2.04 8.72 -12.10
N LEU A 89 1.83 10.03 -12.00
CA LEU A 89 2.32 11.01 -12.96
C LEU A 89 3.58 11.63 -12.37
N ALA A 90 4.72 11.37 -12.99
CA ALA A 90 5.95 12.08 -12.67
C ALA A 90 6.02 13.41 -13.43
N THR A 91 6.22 14.51 -12.71
CA THR A 91 6.53 15.83 -13.28
C THR A 91 7.97 16.22 -12.96
N GLU A 92 8.45 17.35 -13.50
CA GLU A 92 9.79 17.87 -13.18
C GLU A 92 9.97 18.26 -11.70
N HIS A 93 8.87 18.44 -10.96
CA HIS A 93 8.90 19.01 -9.60
C HIS A 93 8.37 18.07 -8.53
N PHE A 94 7.39 17.22 -8.87
CA PHE A 94 6.74 16.30 -7.93
C PHE A 94 6.06 15.15 -8.67
N VAL A 95 5.76 14.10 -7.92
CA VAL A 95 4.98 12.95 -8.40
C VAL A 95 3.54 13.08 -7.88
N VAL A 96 2.58 12.77 -8.75
CA VAL A 96 1.15 12.81 -8.45
C VAL A 96 0.57 11.41 -8.52
N ASP A 97 0.03 10.96 -7.40
CA ASP A 97 -0.93 9.89 -7.36
C ASP A 97 -2.21 10.34 -8.10
N HIS A 98 -2.41 9.81 -9.31
CA HIS A 98 -3.64 10.02 -10.09
C HIS A 98 -4.16 8.71 -10.68
N HIS A 99 -3.51 7.59 -10.36
CA HIS A 99 -3.78 6.25 -10.86
C HIS A 99 -4.20 6.21 -12.34
N GLY A 100 -3.51 6.97 -13.20
CA GLY A 100 -3.85 7.14 -14.62
C GLY A 100 -2.85 6.55 -15.60
N ASP A 101 -1.79 5.93 -15.10
CA ASP A 101 -0.72 5.35 -15.90
C ASP A 101 -0.39 3.93 -15.41
N ARG A 102 0.45 3.23 -16.17
CA ARG A 102 0.95 1.91 -15.80
C ARG A 102 1.77 1.97 -14.51
N ILE A 103 1.74 0.86 -13.78
CA ILE A 103 2.54 0.68 -12.57
C ILE A 103 4.03 0.68 -12.94
N SER A 104 4.82 1.54 -12.28
CA SER A 104 6.25 1.70 -12.54
C SER A 104 7.07 0.51 -12.02
N ALA A 105 8.29 0.35 -12.53
CA ALA A 105 9.20 -0.70 -12.07
C ALA A 105 9.52 -0.60 -10.58
N ASP A 106 9.64 0.62 -10.06
CA ASP A 106 9.93 0.88 -8.64
C ASP A 106 8.75 0.47 -7.74
N VAL A 107 7.51 0.73 -8.18
CA VAL A 107 6.30 0.27 -7.47
C VAL A 107 6.20 -1.25 -7.52
N TRP A 108 6.53 -1.90 -8.64
CA TRP A 108 6.60 -3.37 -8.70
C TRP A 108 7.68 -3.95 -7.77
N GLN A 109 8.81 -3.27 -7.61
CA GLN A 109 9.86 -3.68 -6.67
C GLN A 109 9.37 -3.58 -5.22
N LEU A 110 8.73 -2.46 -4.85
CA LEU A 110 8.13 -2.28 -3.54
C LEU A 110 7.03 -3.31 -3.27
N TYR A 111 6.22 -3.64 -4.28
CA TYR A 111 5.20 -4.69 -4.15
C TYR A 111 5.80 -6.06 -3.86
N GLY A 112 6.87 -6.44 -4.57
CA GLY A 112 7.58 -7.69 -4.30
C GLY A 112 8.06 -7.77 -2.85
N TYR A 113 8.63 -6.68 -2.34
CA TYR A 113 9.07 -6.59 -0.94
C TYR A 113 7.90 -6.60 0.05
N ALA A 114 6.79 -5.94 -0.27
CA ALA A 114 5.56 -6.00 0.54
C ALA A 114 5.01 -7.43 0.63
N VAL A 115 5.03 -8.19 -0.47
CA VAL A 115 4.62 -9.60 -0.47
C VAL A 115 5.56 -10.45 0.40
N GLU A 116 6.86 -10.16 0.43
CA GLU A 116 7.80 -10.86 1.33
C GLU A 116 7.48 -10.61 2.82
N LEU A 117 7.04 -9.40 3.17
CA LEU A 117 6.72 -9.02 4.55
C LEU A 117 5.33 -9.47 5.02
N PHE A 118 4.32 -9.39 4.14
CA PHE A 118 2.91 -9.55 4.50
C PHE A 118 2.29 -10.84 3.93
N GLY A 119 3.00 -11.52 3.04
CA GLY A 119 2.52 -12.68 2.31
C GLY A 119 1.64 -12.32 1.12
N SER A 120 0.99 -13.33 0.55
CA SER A 120 0.08 -13.24 -0.61
C SER A 120 -1.29 -12.66 -0.24
N VAL A 121 -1.29 -11.43 0.29
CA VAL A 121 -2.49 -10.66 0.59
C VAL A 121 -3.23 -10.29 -0.70
N SER A 122 -4.57 -10.21 -0.63
CA SER A 122 -5.40 -9.79 -1.77
C SER A 122 -4.88 -8.48 -2.35
N THR A 123 -4.64 -8.45 -3.66
CA THR A 123 -4.07 -7.30 -4.36
C THR A 123 -5.03 -6.80 -5.44
N LEU A 124 -5.28 -5.49 -5.43
CA LEU A 124 -6.12 -4.79 -6.40
C LEU A 124 -5.28 -3.83 -7.24
N ILE A 125 -5.54 -3.80 -8.55
CA ILE A 125 -4.94 -2.82 -9.46
C ILE A 125 -5.89 -1.62 -9.53
N GLU A 126 -5.41 -0.45 -9.13
CA GLU A 126 -6.15 0.80 -9.16
C GLU A 126 -5.93 1.57 -10.45
N TRP A 127 -7.03 2.11 -10.99
CA TRP A 127 -6.99 2.96 -12.17
C TRP A 127 -8.14 3.96 -12.15
N ASP A 128 -7.84 5.22 -11.83
CA ASP A 128 -8.84 6.26 -11.54
C ASP A 128 -9.11 7.19 -12.73
N THR A 129 -8.09 7.42 -13.56
CA THR A 129 -8.15 8.37 -14.68
C THR A 129 -7.61 7.74 -15.96
N ASP A 130 -8.01 8.23 -17.14
CA ASP A 130 -7.50 7.74 -18.44
C ASP A 130 -7.53 6.20 -18.63
N VAL A 131 -8.62 5.58 -18.20
CA VAL A 131 -8.80 4.12 -18.16
C VAL A 131 -8.39 3.45 -19.50
N PRO A 132 -7.44 2.51 -19.47
CA PRO A 132 -6.84 1.94 -20.67
C PRO A 132 -7.73 0.82 -21.21
N PRO A 133 -7.38 0.24 -22.37
CA PRO A 133 -8.00 -1.00 -22.81
C PRO A 133 -7.86 -2.10 -21.75
N ILE A 134 -8.93 -2.88 -21.54
CA ILE A 134 -9.00 -3.97 -20.55
C ILE A 134 -7.78 -4.93 -20.57
N ARG A 135 -7.13 -5.12 -21.72
CA ARG A 135 -5.91 -5.93 -21.81
C ARG A 135 -4.78 -5.42 -20.92
N VAL A 136 -4.62 -4.11 -20.79
CA VAL A 136 -3.59 -3.51 -19.92
C VAL A 136 -3.86 -3.85 -18.46
N LEU A 137 -5.11 -3.68 -18.01
CA LEU A 137 -5.53 -4.03 -16.65
C LEU A 137 -5.31 -5.52 -16.35
N LEU A 138 -5.63 -6.40 -17.30
CA LEU A 138 -5.42 -7.84 -17.17
C LEU A 138 -3.94 -8.22 -17.13
N ASP A 139 -3.09 -7.51 -17.89
CA ASP A 139 -1.65 -7.75 -17.91
C ASP A 139 -1.00 -7.38 -16.57
N GLU A 140 -1.40 -6.25 -15.97
CA GLU A 140 -0.91 -5.81 -14.65
C GLU A 140 -1.43 -6.73 -13.53
N ALA A 141 -2.72 -7.07 -13.53
CA ALA A 141 -3.28 -8.02 -12.57
C ALA A 141 -2.60 -9.40 -12.67
N SER A 142 -2.26 -9.84 -13.89
CA SER A 142 -1.51 -11.08 -14.12
C SER A 142 -0.07 -10.97 -13.61
N THR A 143 0.53 -9.79 -13.65
CA THR A 143 1.87 -9.52 -13.11
C THR A 143 1.87 -9.60 -11.59
N ALA A 144 0.92 -8.93 -10.92
CA ALA A 144 0.75 -9.01 -9.47
C ALA A 144 0.57 -10.46 -9.01
N ARG A 145 -0.30 -11.22 -9.69
CA ARG A 145 -0.52 -12.64 -9.39
C ARG A 145 0.76 -13.47 -9.50
N ARG A 146 1.59 -13.27 -10.54
CA ARG A 146 2.84 -14.03 -10.69
C ARG A 146 3.82 -13.76 -9.56
N VAL A 147 3.90 -12.53 -9.07
CA VAL A 147 4.76 -12.15 -7.94
C VAL A 147 4.29 -12.87 -6.67
N ALA A 148 2.99 -12.78 -6.33
CA ALA A 148 2.42 -13.46 -5.18
C ALA A 148 2.60 -14.99 -5.23
N GLU A 149 2.32 -15.62 -6.37
CA GLU A 149 2.50 -17.06 -6.54
C GLU A 149 3.96 -17.50 -6.46
N ALA A 150 4.91 -16.64 -6.85
CA ALA A 150 6.34 -16.95 -6.71
C ALA A 150 6.75 -17.01 -5.23
N PHE A 151 6.22 -16.10 -4.41
CA PHE A 151 6.41 -16.13 -2.96
C PHE A 151 5.82 -17.41 -2.33
N ASP A 152 4.57 -17.75 -2.66
CA ASP A 152 3.90 -18.95 -2.11
C ASP A 152 4.69 -20.24 -2.40
N ARG A 153 5.23 -20.38 -3.62
CA ARG A 153 6.08 -21.52 -3.99
C ARG A 153 7.38 -21.57 -3.18
N GLY A 154 8.05 -20.43 -3.02
CA GLY A 154 9.29 -20.33 -2.22
C GLY A 154 9.07 -20.68 -0.75
N GLY A 155 7.91 -20.33 -0.18
CA GLY A 155 7.53 -20.71 1.18
C GLY A 155 7.25 -22.21 1.36
N SER A 156 6.71 -22.87 0.33
CA SER A 156 6.44 -24.33 0.36
C SER A 156 7.69 -25.20 0.27
N ASP A 157 8.75 -24.74 -0.41
CA ASP A 157 10.02 -25.48 -0.51
C ASP A 157 10.87 -25.38 0.78
N GLY A 158 10.69 -24.32 1.57
CA GLY A 158 11.44 -24.09 2.83
C GLY A 158 10.92 -24.86 4.05
N GLN A 159 9.74 -25.47 3.99
CA GLN A 159 9.16 -26.24 5.11
C GLN A 159 9.46 -27.74 5.06
N ASN A 160 10.25 -28.19 4.08
CA ASN A 160 10.54 -29.61 3.83
C ASN A 160 12.04 -29.97 3.99
N SER A 161 12.79 -29.19 4.77
CA SER A 161 14.22 -29.39 5.07
C SER A 161 14.50 -29.45 6.58
#